data_AF-A0A3M1HZ45-F1
#
_entry.id   AF-A0A3M1HZ45-F1
#
_cell.length_a   1.000
_cell.length_b   1.000
_cell.length_c   1.000
_cell.angle_alpha   90.00
_cell.angle_beta   90.00
_cell.angle_gamma   90.00
#
_symmetry.space_group_name_H-M   'P 1'
#
loop_
_entity.id
_entity.type
_entity.pdbx_description
1 polymer ?
#
loop_
_entity_poly.entity_id
_entity_poly.type
_entity_poly.pdbx_seq_one_letter_code
_entity_poly.pdbx_strand_id
1 'polypeptide(L)'
;MQDVHALYEEAKKAIEAGNFPRARKLLAELWQHPTWRRDPEIIAMYAYATERSGNYTEALAAYRKMIAELQAQGVELEEIETLDA
;
A
#
# COMPACT_ATOMS: atom_id res chain seq x y z
N MET A 1 -18.00 15.06 1.81
CA MET A 1 -16.56 14.77 1.89
C MET A 1 -16.46 13.47 2.67
N GLN A 2 -16.07 12.36 2.03
CA GLN A 2 -15.93 11.08 2.75
C GLN A 2 -14.87 11.22 3.83
N ASP A 3 -15.11 10.62 4.99
CA ASP A 3 -14.16 10.60 6.09
C ASP A 3 -13.02 9.65 5.74
N VAL A 4 -11.83 10.20 5.49
CA VAL A 4 -10.62 9.43 5.15
C VAL A 4 -10.19 8.51 6.29
N HIS A 5 -10.50 8.83 7.53
CA HIS A 5 -10.22 7.95 8.66
C HIS A 5 -11.15 6.71 8.62
N ALA A 6 -12.42 6.92 8.32
CA ALA A 6 -13.37 5.81 8.16
C ALA A 6 -12.97 4.87 7.00
N LEU A 7 -12.50 5.43 5.88
CA LEU A 7 -11.99 4.63 4.75
C LEU A 7 -10.79 3.76 5.15
N TYR A 8 -9.87 4.30 5.94
CA TYR A 8 -8.68 3.56 6.41
C TYR A 8 -9.08 2.41 7.35
N GLU A 9 -9.95 2.67 8.33
CA GLU A 9 -10.44 1.63 9.23
C GLU A 9 -11.24 0.54 8.49
N GLU A 10 -12.01 0.91 7.46
CA GLU A 10 -12.71 -0.06 6.63
C GLU A 10 -11.75 -0.89 5.78
N ALA A 11 -10.68 -0.29 5.24
CA ALA A 11 -9.65 -1.00 4.49
C ALA A 11 -8.95 -2.05 5.35
N LYS A 12 -8.62 -1.71 6.61
CA LYS A 12 -8.02 -2.66 7.57
C LYS A 12 -8.94 -3.84 7.86
N LYS A 13 -10.21 -3.57 8.16
CA LYS A 13 -11.21 -4.63 8.38
C LYS A 13 -11.36 -5.52 7.15
N ALA A 14 -11.31 -4.96 5.94
CA ALA A 14 -11.36 -5.74 4.71
C ALA A 14 -10.12 -6.62 4.54
N ILE A 15 -8.92 -6.16 4.91
CA ILE A 15 -7.69 -6.96 4.95
C ILE A 15 -7.81 -8.11 5.95
N GLU A 16 -8.24 -7.82 7.18
CA GLU A 16 -8.41 -8.82 8.25
C GLU A 16 -9.42 -9.90 7.87
N ALA A 17 -10.50 -9.51 7.16
CA ALA A 17 -11.49 -10.44 6.64
C ALA A 17 -11.04 -11.21 5.38
N GLY A 18 -9.83 -10.97 4.86
CA GLY A 18 -9.34 -11.55 3.61
C GLY A 18 -10.06 -11.05 2.35
N ASN A 19 -10.85 -9.98 2.47
CA ASN A 19 -11.53 -9.35 1.34
C ASN A 19 -10.60 -8.36 0.63
N PHE A 20 -9.57 -8.91 0.00
CA PHE A 20 -8.53 -8.14 -0.69
C PHE A 20 -9.06 -7.26 -1.85
N PRO A 21 -10.07 -7.68 -2.65
CA PRO A 21 -10.65 -6.79 -3.65
C PRO A 21 -11.30 -5.53 -3.06
N ARG A 22 -12.02 -5.67 -1.93
CA ARG A 22 -12.59 -4.51 -1.22
C ARG A 22 -11.50 -3.63 -0.62
N ALA A 23 -10.51 -4.23 0.05
CA ALA A 23 -9.39 -3.49 0.62
C ALA A 23 -8.65 -2.68 -0.45
N ARG A 24 -8.32 -3.30 -1.59
CA ARG A 24 -7.66 -2.64 -2.72
C ARG A 24 -8.44 -1.42 -3.20
N LYS A 25 -9.77 -1.53 -3.33
CA LYS A 25 -10.61 -0.40 -3.78
C LYS A 25 -10.56 0.77 -2.79
N LEU A 26 -10.71 0.49 -1.49
CA LEU A 26 -10.65 1.51 -0.44
C LEU A 26 -9.29 2.19 -0.37
N LEU A 27 -8.22 1.39 -0.49
CA LEU A 27 -6.84 1.89 -0.48
C LEU A 27 -6.50 2.68 -1.74
N ALA A 28 -7.06 2.34 -2.90
CA ALA A 28 -6.93 3.14 -4.12
C ALA A 28 -7.54 4.54 -3.96
N GLU A 29 -8.69 4.63 -3.28
CA GLU A 29 -9.36 5.90 -2.99
C GLU A 29 -8.54 6.74 -2.00
N LEU A 30 -8.05 6.13 -0.92
CA LEU A 30 -7.13 6.77 0.02
C LEU A 30 -5.86 7.28 -0.67
N TRP A 31 -5.30 6.48 -1.57
CA TRP A 31 -4.06 6.85 -2.26
C TRP A 31 -4.24 8.06 -3.19
N GLN A 32 -5.45 8.35 -3.65
CA GLN A 32 -5.74 9.57 -4.42
C GLN A 32 -5.89 10.82 -3.53
N HIS A 33 -6.08 10.64 -2.22
CA HIS A 33 -6.31 11.76 -1.30
C HIS A 33 -5.01 12.54 -1.03
N PRO A 34 -4.99 13.89 -1.12
CA PRO A 34 -3.78 14.70 -0.96
C PRO A 34 -3.00 14.44 0.33
N THR A 35 -3.70 14.17 1.44
CA THR A 35 -3.11 13.85 2.75
C THR A 35 -2.34 12.53 2.75
N TRP A 36 -2.85 11.51 2.04
CA TRP A 36 -2.38 10.13 2.14
C TRP A 36 -1.61 9.67 0.91
N ARG A 37 -1.60 10.47 -0.16
CA ARG A 37 -1.07 10.03 -1.46
C ARG A 37 0.43 9.68 -1.46
N ARG A 38 1.17 10.15 -0.45
CA ARG A 38 2.60 9.93 -0.23
C ARG A 38 2.88 9.14 1.06
N ASP A 39 1.85 8.65 1.73
CA ASP A 39 2.00 7.89 2.96
C ASP A 39 2.47 6.47 2.62
N PRO A 40 3.68 6.06 3.06
CA PRO A 40 4.22 4.74 2.74
C PRO A 40 3.36 3.59 3.27
N GLU A 41 2.65 3.78 4.39
CA GLU A 41 1.79 2.75 4.97
C GLU A 41 0.60 2.44 4.03
N ILE A 42 -0.05 3.48 3.51
CA ILE A 42 -1.16 3.32 2.56
C ILE A 42 -0.69 2.64 1.28
N ILE A 43 0.50 3.01 0.79
CA ILE A 43 1.08 2.41 -0.42
C ILE A 43 1.42 0.93 -0.16
N ALA A 44 1.97 0.61 1.02
CA ALA A 44 2.27 -0.77 1.43
C ALA A 44 1.01 -1.63 1.51
N MET A 45 -0.02 -1.13 2.20
CA MET A 45 -1.30 -1.83 2.33
C MET A 45 -1.95 -2.04 0.95
N TYR A 46 -1.87 -1.05 0.06
CA TYR A 46 -2.37 -1.16 -1.31
C TYR A 46 -1.64 -2.27 -2.08
N ALA A 47 -0.31 -2.26 -2.02
CA ALA A 47 0.52 -3.27 -2.66
C ALA A 47 0.18 -4.68 -2.15
N TYR A 48 0.06 -4.84 -0.83
CA TYR A 48 -0.34 -6.08 -0.19
C TYR A 48 -1.71 -6.58 -0.65
N ALA A 49 -2.75 -5.74 -0.59
CA ALA A 49 -4.09 -6.13 -1.03
C ALA A 49 -4.11 -6.51 -2.53
N THR A 50 -3.30 -5.83 -3.34
CA THR A 50 -3.17 -6.08 -4.77
C THR A 50 -2.45 -7.41 -5.06
N GLU A 51 -1.39 -7.71 -4.31
CA GLU A 51 -0.65 -8.97 -4.34
C GLU A 51 -1.56 -10.15 -3.95
N ARG A 52 -2.28 -10.02 -2.83
CA ARG A 52 -3.22 -11.03 -2.35
C ARG A 52 -4.42 -11.25 -3.27
N SER A 53 -4.69 -10.30 -4.17
CA SER A 53 -5.68 -10.43 -5.25
C SER A 53 -5.09 -11.02 -6.54
N GLY A 54 -3.81 -11.40 -6.56
CA GLY A 54 -3.12 -12.01 -7.69
C GLY A 54 -2.58 -11.02 -8.73
N ASN A 55 -2.65 -9.71 -8.50
CA ASN A 55 -2.09 -8.72 -9.43
C ASN A 55 -0.66 -8.32 -9.04
N TYR A 56 0.28 -9.25 -9.22
CA TYR A 56 1.67 -9.05 -8.82
C TYR A 56 2.38 -7.90 -9.54
N THR A 57 2.03 -7.62 -10.80
CA THR A 57 2.67 -6.52 -11.56
C THR A 57 2.34 -5.17 -10.95
N GLU A 58 1.07 -4.96 -10.60
CA GLU A 58 0.61 -3.74 -9.97
C GLU A 58 1.10 -3.61 -8.52
N ALA A 59 1.14 -4.73 -7.78
CA ALA A 59 1.71 -4.77 -6.44
C ALA A 59 3.19 -4.36 -6.44
N LEU A 60 3.99 -4.91 -7.36
CA LEU A 60 5.41 -4.56 -7.51
C LEU A 60 5.60 -3.07 -7.82
N ALA A 61 4.76 -2.50 -8.70
CA ALA A 61 4.81 -1.06 -8.98
C ALA A 61 4.49 -0.22 -7.74
N ALA A 62 3.53 -0.65 -6.92
CA ALA A 62 3.21 0.02 -5.66
C ALA A 62 4.34 -0.10 -4.63
N TYR A 63 4.94 -1.28 -4.44
CA TYR A 63 6.10 -1.45 -3.55
C TYR A 63 7.29 -0.59 -3.98
N ARG A 64 7.59 -0.50 -5.27
CA ARG A 64 8.65 0.41 -5.78
C ARG A 64 8.36 1.87 -5.44
N LYS A 65 7.09 2.29 -5.52
CA LYS A 65 6.69 3.64 -5.14
C LYS A 65 6.79 3.87 -3.63
N MET A 66 6.43 2.89 -2.81
CA MET A 66 6.61 2.95 -1.35
C MET A 66 8.09 3.15 -1.00
N ILE A 67 8.98 2.37 -1.60
CA ILE A 67 10.45 2.49 -1.45
C ILE A 67 10.91 3.91 -1.80
N ALA A 68 10.46 4.43 -2.94
CA ALA A 68 10.82 5.79 -3.37
C ALA A 68 10.32 6.88 -2.39
N GLU A 69 9.12 6.73 -1.83
CA GLU A 69 8.61 7.68 -0.82
C GLU A 69 9.37 7.58 0.50
N LEU A 70 9.76 6.38 0.94
CA LEU A 70 10.60 6.18 2.13
C LEU A 70 11.97 6.83 1.96
N GLN A 71 12.62 6.61 0.81
CA GLN A 71 13.88 7.27 0.47
C GLN A 71 13.73 8.80 0.43
N ALA A 72 12.64 9.31 -0.13
CA ALA A 72 12.35 10.75 -0.15
C ALA A 72 12.09 11.33 1.25
N GLN A 73 11.69 10.50 2.22
CA GLN A 73 11.54 10.87 3.63
C GLN A 73 12.84 10.70 4.43
N GLY A 74 13.94 10.30 3.78
CA GLY A 74 15.24 10.10 4.43
C GLY A 74 15.34 8.79 5.22
N VAL A 75 14.43 7.84 4.97
CA VAL A 75 14.56 6.49 5.54
C VAL A 75 15.63 5.75 4.75
N GLU A 76 16.71 5.37 5.43
CA GLU A 76 17.72 4.47 4.85
C GLU A 76 17.13 3.06 4.80
N LEU A 77 17.11 2.49 3.59
CA LEU A 77 16.72 1.11 3.38
C LEU A 77 17.98 0.27 3.33
N GLU A 78 18.12 -0.67 4.27
CA GLU A 78 19.16 -1.67 4.19
C GLU A 78 18.93 -2.52 2.93
N GLU A 79 19.96 -2.67 2.10
CA GLU A 79 19.91 -3.62 1.01
C GLU A 79 19.69 -5.01 1.61
N ILE A 80 18.57 -5.64 1.27
CA ILE A 80 18.43 -7.08 1.50
C ILE A 80 19.44 -7.70 0.55
N GLU A 81 20.58 -8.14 1.08
CA GLU A 81 21.48 -9.03 0.35
C GLU A 81 20.64 -10.19 -0.14
N THR A 82 20.35 -10.20 -1.45
CA THR A 82 19.72 -11.35 -2.07
C THR A 82 20.71 -12.48 -1.88
N LEU A 83 20.35 -13.47 -1.06
CA LEU A 83 21.02 -14.76 -1.07
C LEU A 83 20.99 -15.23 -2.53
N ASP A 84 22.13 -15.13 -3.22
CA ASP A 84 22.32 -15.69 -4.55
C ASP A 84 21.89 -17.16 -4.46
N ALA A 85 20.85 -17.49 -5.23
CA ALA A 85 20.20 -18.80 -5.26
C ALA A 85 21.08 -19.87 -5.91
#